data_AF-A0A8R1ET38-F1
#
_entry.id   AF-A0A8R1ET38-F1
#
_cell.length_a   1.000
_cell.length_b   1.000
_cell.length_c   1.000
_cell.angle_alpha   90.00
_cell.angle_beta   90.00
_cell.angle_gamma   90.00
#
_symmetry.space_group_name_H-M   'P 1'
#
loop_
_entity.id
_entity.type
_entity.pdbx_description
1 polymer ?
#
loop_
_entity_poly.entity_id
_entity_poly.type
_entity_poly.pdbx_seq_one_letter_code
_entity_poly.pdbx_strand_id
1 'polypeptide(L)'
;MYEVERIIAHRLTDDLYLLVRWSGYGPADDTWELEKELRVSAIEAVTDYYNRLEKSEKLELIKQLREKMAENEALVRKSEKKRR
;
A
#
# COMPACT_ATOMS: atom_id res chain seq x y z
N MET A 1 20.45 -0.42 9.68
CA MET A 1 19.05 -0.86 9.66
C MET A 1 18.25 0.30 10.21
N TYR A 2 17.31 0.86 9.44
CA TYR A 2 16.44 1.93 9.92
C TYR A 2 15.23 1.30 10.59
N GLU A 3 14.79 1.85 11.71
CA GLU A 3 13.64 1.36 12.47
C GLU A 3 12.39 2.13 12.06
N VAL A 4 11.31 1.41 11.78
CA VAL A 4 10.01 2.00 11.46
C VAL A 4 9.33 2.44 12.75
N GLU A 5 9.01 3.72 12.88
CA GLU A 5 8.24 4.24 14.02
C GLU A 5 6.74 3.93 13.84
N ARG A 6 6.18 4.30 12.68
CA ARG A 6 4.77 4.04 12.35
C ARG A 6 4.48 4.30 10.88
N ILE A 7 3.36 3.76 10.40
CA ILE A 7 2.75 4.16 9.13
C ILE A 7 1.76 5.29 9.37
N ILE A 8 1.80 6.32 8.52
CA ILE A 8 0.97 7.52 8.67
C ILE A 8 -0.04 7.72 7.53
N ALA A 9 0.19 7.15 6.36
CA ALA A 9 -0.71 7.29 5.21
C ALA A 9 -0.59 6.10 4.24
N HIS A 10 -1.57 5.96 3.34
CA HIS A 10 -1.53 5.03 2.22
C HIS A 10 -1.90 5.73 0.93
N ARG A 11 -1.40 5.21 -0.20
CA ARG A 11 -1.86 5.60 -1.53
C ARG A 11 -1.85 4.39 -2.46
N LEU A 12 -2.88 4.27 -3.29
CA LEU A 12 -2.95 3.28 -4.35
C LEU A 12 -2.60 3.96 -5.68
N THR A 13 -1.57 3.46 -6.35
CA THR A 13 -1.19 3.88 -7.70
C THR A 13 -1.30 2.69 -8.64
N ASP A 14 -0.17 2.09 -9.01
CA ASP A 14 -0.12 0.76 -9.62
C ASP A 14 0.00 -0.32 -8.54
N ASP A 15 0.80 -0.04 -7.51
CA ASP A 15 0.90 -0.81 -6.28
C ASP A 15 0.39 0.00 -5.07
N LEU A 16 0.17 -0.71 -3.95
CA LEU A 16 -0.16 -0.10 -2.66
C LEU A 16 1.13 0.35 -1.96
N TYR A 17 1.22 1.65 -1.67
CA TYR A 17 2.33 2.25 -0.93
C TYR A 17 1.85 2.78 0.41
N LEU A 18 2.71 2.65 1.43
CA LEU A 18 2.50 3.18 2.77
C LEU A 18 3.57 4.23 3.06
N LEU A 19 3.17 5.35 3.66
CA LEU A 19 4.08 6.41 4.08
C LEU A 19 4.62 6.07 5.47
N VAL A 20 5.94 5.90 5.55
CA VAL A 20 6.66 5.47 6.74
C VAL A 20 7.22 6.68 7.47
N ARG A 21 6.96 6.77 8.78
CA ARG A 21 7.73 7.61 9.72
C ARG A 21 8.88 6.78 10.28
N TRP A 22 10.11 7.24 10.08
CA TRP A 22 11.31 6.56 10.58
C TRP A 22 11.67 7.02 11.99
N SER A 23 12.06 6.06 12.84
CA SER A 23 12.48 6.30 14.22
C SER A 23 13.69 7.22 14.26
N GLY A 24 13.57 8.36 14.96
CA GLY A 24 14.63 9.36 15.08
C GLY A 24 14.73 10.35 13.92
N TYR A 25 13.81 10.30 12.95
CA TYR A 25 13.78 11.21 11.79
C TYR A 25 12.49 12.05 11.76
N GLY A 26 12.54 13.16 11.02
CA GLY A 26 11.42 14.09 10.91
C GLY A 26 10.46 13.72 9.77
N PRO A 27 9.31 14.41 9.67
CA PRO A 27 8.39 14.24 8.55
C PRO A 27 9.00 14.49 7.16
N ALA A 28 10.11 15.24 7.09
CA ALA A 28 10.83 15.49 5.85
C ALA A 28 11.54 14.24 5.30
N ASP A 29 11.80 13.27 6.17
CA ASP A 29 12.45 12.00 5.84
C ASP A 29 11.43 10.88 5.58
N ASP A 30 10.13 11.16 5.67
CA ASP A 30 9.08 10.15 5.45
C ASP A 30 9.13 9.64 4.00
N THR A 31 9.18 8.32 3.83
CA THR A 31 9.25 7.69 2.50
C THR A 31 8.05 6.81 2.21
N TRP A 32 7.69 6.73 0.93
CA TRP A 32 6.63 5.84 0.44
C TRP A 32 7.23 4.47 0.13
N GLU A 33 6.94 3.49 0.97
CA GLU A 33 7.44 2.11 0.83
C GLU A 33 6.34 1.17 0.34
N LEU A 34 6.73 0.08 -0.32
CA LEU A 34 5.80 -0.92 -0.81
C LEU A 34 5.16 -1.67 0.36
N GLU A 35 3.83 -1.75 0.35
CA GLU A 35 3.09 -2.38 1.43
C GLU A 35 3.44 -3.87 1.61
N LYS A 36 3.67 -4.58 0.49
CA LYS A 36 4.10 -5.98 0.48
C LYS A 36 5.48 -6.19 1.13
N GLU A 37 6.37 -5.22 1.02
CA GLU A 37 7.72 -5.29 1.60
C GLU A 37 7.66 -4.96 3.09
N LEU A 38 6.89 -3.94 3.47
CA LEU A 38 6.64 -3.58 4.87
C LEU A 38 5.92 -4.68 5.64
N ARG A 39 5.04 -5.47 5.02
CA ARG A 39 4.47 -6.66 5.69
C ARG A 39 5.52 -7.68 6.10
N VAL A 40 6.67 -7.72 5.43
CA VAL A 40 7.77 -8.63 5.76
C VAL A 40 8.72 -8.01 6.78
N SER A 41 9.05 -6.73 6.63
CA SER A 41 10.04 -6.05 7.48
C SER A 41 9.48 -5.34 8.71
N ALA A 42 8.21 -4.96 8.71
CA ALA A 42 7.58 -4.07 9.70
C ALA A 42 6.09 -4.42 9.93
N ILE A 43 5.79 -5.71 10.11
CA ILE A 43 4.41 -6.24 10.21
C ILE A 43 3.57 -5.59 11.31
N GLU A 44 4.17 -5.26 12.45
CA GLU A 44 3.48 -4.64 13.59
C GLU A 44 2.99 -3.23 13.23
N ALA A 45 3.86 -2.41 12.64
CA ALA A 45 3.52 -1.05 12.22
C ALA A 45 2.41 -1.03 11.15
N VAL A 46 2.45 -1.99 10.22
CA VAL A 46 1.41 -2.17 9.19
C VAL A 46 0.09 -2.61 9.80
N THR A 47 0.12 -3.56 10.74
CA THR A 47 -1.08 -4.06 11.41
C THR A 47 -1.76 -2.96 12.23
N ASP A 48 -0.97 -2.21 13.00
CA ASP A 48 -1.45 -1.09 13.80
C ASP A 48 -2.10 0.00 12.94
N TYR A 49 -1.52 0.27 11.77
CA TYR A 49 -2.09 1.21 10.82
C TYR A 49 -3.49 0.80 10.37
N TYR A 50 -3.65 -0.44 9.90
CA TYR A 50 -4.95 -0.92 9.44
C TYR A 50 -5.97 -1.09 10.55
N ASN A 51 -5.53 -1.29 11.80
CA ASN A 51 -6.41 -1.33 12.97
C ASN A 51 -6.92 0.06 13.35
N ARG A 52 -6.14 1.12 13.07
CA ARG A 52 -6.51 2.52 13.32
C ARG A 52 -7.33 3.15 12.19
N LEU A 53 -7.35 2.56 11.00
CA LEU A 53 -8.17 3.07 9.89
C LEU A 53 -9.66 3.01 10.21
N GLU A 54 -10.38 4.06 9.85
CA GLU A 54 -11.82 4.08 9.97
C GLU A 54 -12.47 3.08 9.02
N LYS A 55 -13.66 2.59 9.37
CA LYS A 55 -14.36 1.58 8.57
C LYS A 55 -14.62 2.06 7.14
N SER A 56 -14.98 3.33 6.96
CA SER A 56 -15.22 3.94 5.65
C SER A 56 -13.95 3.95 4.80
N GLU A 57 -12.82 4.35 5.38
CA GLU A 57 -11.52 4.37 4.69
C GLU A 57 -11.08 2.96 4.29
N LYS A 58 -11.23 1.99 5.19
CA LYS A 58 -10.91 0.59 4.90
C LYS A 58 -11.77 0.02 3.77
N LEU A 59 -13.07 0.33 3.76
CA LEU A 59 -13.98 -0.11 2.69
C LEU A 59 -13.61 0.51 1.35
N GLU A 60 -13.29 1.80 1.34
CA GLU A 60 -12.88 2.50 0.12
C GLU A 60 -11.56 1.92 -0.42
N LEU A 61 -10.57 1.67 0.44
CA LEU A 61 -9.31 1.03 0.03
C LEU A 61 -9.56 -0.36 -0.57
N ILE A 62 -10.39 -1.19 0.06
CA ILE A 62 -10.74 -2.53 -0.47
C ILE A 62 -11.43 -2.42 -1.83
N LYS A 63 -12.32 -1.44 -2.00
CA LYS A 63 -13.01 -1.20 -3.27
C LYS A 63 -12.01 -0.83 -4.37
N GLN A 64 -11.13 0.14 -4.11
CA GLN A 64 -10.11 0.57 -5.07
C GLN A 64 -9.15 -0.56 -5.46
N LEU A 65 -8.71 -1.38 -4.49
CA LEU A 65 -7.87 -2.54 -4.77
C LEU A 65 -8.57 -3.55 -5.70
N ARG A 66 -9.87 -3.80 -5.50
CA ARG A 66 -10.65 -4.69 -6.37
C ARG A 66 -10.80 -4.14 -7.79
N GLU A 67 -11.08 -2.85 -7.90
CA GLU A 67 -11.20 -2.17 -9.20
C GLU A 67 -9.87 -2.22 -9.98
N LYS A 68 -8.76 -1.93 -9.31
CA LYS A 68 -7.42 -2.00 -9.91
C LYS A 68 -7.03 -3.41 -10.33
N MET A 69 -7.36 -4.43 -9.53
CA MET A 69 -7.16 -5.84 -9.91
C MET A 69 -7.97 -6.23 -11.15
N ALA A 70 -9.24 -5.83 -11.22
CA ALA A 70 -10.11 -6.11 -12.37
C ALA A 70 -9.63 -5.39 -13.64
N GLU A 71 -9.16 -4.15 -13.52
CA GLU A 71 -8.54 -3.41 -14.62
C GLU A 71 -7.29 -4.12 -15.14
N ASN A 72 -6.38 -4.52 -14.25
CA ASN A 72 -5.16 -5.23 -14.62
C ASN A 72 -5.47 -6.57 -15.32
N GLU A 73 -6.44 -7.34 -14.80
CA GLU A 73 -6.89 -8.59 -15.43
C GLU A 73 -7.44 -8.35 -16.85
N ALA A 74 -8.24 -7.30 -17.04
CA ALA A 74 -8.77 -6.93 -18.35
C ALA A 74 -7.67 -6.51 -19.33
N LEU A 75 -6.64 -5.79 -18.85
CA LEU A 75 -5.47 -5.41 -19.64
C LEU A 75 -4.67 -6.63 -20.08
N VAL A 76 -4.41 -7.57 -19.18
CA VAL A 76 -3.73 -8.85 -19.48
C VAL A 76 -4.49 -9.60 -20.58
N ARG A 77 -5.80 -9.82 -20.41
CA ARG A 77 -6.64 -10.50 -21.41
C ARG A 77 -6.63 -9.81 -22.78
N LYS A 78 -6.64 -8.48 -22.83
CA LYS A 78 -6.55 -7.72 -24.09
C LYS A 78 -5.17 -7.89 -24.75
N SER A 79 -4.11 -7.90 -23.97
CA SER A 79 -2.74 -8.08 -24.46
C SER A 79 -2.51 -9.46 -25.09
N GLU A 80 -3.12 -10.51 -24.52
CA GLU A 80 -3.03 -11.89 -25.03
C GLU A 80 -3.78 -12.07 -26.35
N LYS A 81 -4.97 -11.45 -26.48
CA LYS A 81 -5.75 -11.48 -27.73
C LYS A 81 -5.08 -10.73 -28.87
N LYS A 82 -4.33 -9.66 -28.60
CA LYS A 82 -3.60 -8.89 -29.62
C LYS A 82 -2.36 -9.63 -30.15
N ARG A 83 -1.84 -10.60 -29.38
CA ARG A 83 -0.66 -11.41 -29.74
C ARG A 83 -1.00 -12.69 -30.51
N ARG A 84 -2.29 -12.99 -30.73
CA ARG A 84 -2.81 -14.12 -31.52
C ARG A 84 -3.36 -13.60 -32.84
#